data_AF-A0A526TIL4-F1
#
_entry.id   AF-A0A526TIL4-F1
#
_cell.length_a   1.000
_cell.length_b   1.000
_cell.length_c   1.000
_cell.angle_alpha   90.00
_cell.angle_beta   90.00
_cell.angle_gamma   90.00
#
_symmetry.space_group_name_H-M   'P 1'
#
loop_
_entity.id
_entity.type
_entity.pdbx_description
1 polymer ?
#
loop_
_entity_poly.entity_id
_entity_poly.type
_entity_poly.pdbx_seq_one_letter_code
_entity_poly.pdbx_strand_id
1 'polypeptide(L)'
;EVSYRVSGAGQRGAQWFESQSKKTRQNYRRGYKFMEEGGALRFRLMDAHEAREPVLERVAALKRLWLAKHGRVSDLFDEGSPALAALISVLAKLGLLRIFVLEREDEIIAISINFEQHGTMMAF
;
A
#
# COMPACT_ATOMS: atom_id res chain seq x y z
N GLU A 1 0.74 -14.53 -5.64
CA GLU A 1 0.34 -13.18 -5.19
C GLU A 1 -1.01 -12.90 -5.82
N VAL A 2 -2.01 -12.44 -5.07
CA VAL A 2 -3.34 -12.16 -5.61
C VAL A 2 -3.34 -10.69 -6.02
N SER A 3 -3.37 -10.42 -7.33
CA SER A 3 -3.53 -9.06 -7.84
C SER A 3 -5.02 -8.73 -7.93
N TYR A 4 -5.44 -7.63 -7.30
CA TYR A 4 -6.80 -7.14 -7.40
C TYR A 4 -6.88 -6.04 -8.46
N ARG A 5 -7.88 -6.13 -9.34
CA ARG A 5 -8.20 -5.07 -10.30
C ARG A 5 -9.31 -4.21 -9.73
N VAL A 6 -8.97 -2.96 -9.41
CA VAL A 6 -9.94 -1.95 -8.99
C VAL A 6 -10.27 -1.12 -10.21
N SER A 7 -11.51 -1.22 -10.67
CA SER A 7 -12.05 -0.48 -11.81
C SER A 7 -13.41 0.11 -11.43
N GLY A 8 -13.77 1.24 -12.05
CA GLY A 8 -15.06 1.88 -11.85
C GLY A 8 -14.93 3.39 -11.76
N ALA A 9 -15.34 4.08 -12.81
CA ALA A 9 -15.60 5.51 -12.72
C ALA A 9 -16.84 5.73 -11.84
N GLY A 10 -16.71 6.52 -10.77
CA GLY A 10 -17.85 7.13 -10.09
C GLY A 10 -18.32 6.51 -8.77
N GLN A 11 -17.78 5.39 -8.30
CA GLN A 11 -18.13 4.87 -6.98
C GLN A 11 -17.17 5.44 -5.91
N ARG A 12 -17.69 6.24 -4.98
CA ARG A 12 -16.88 6.75 -3.86
C ARG A 12 -16.47 5.58 -2.97
N GLY A 13 -15.30 5.66 -2.32
CA GLY A 13 -14.80 4.58 -1.45
C GLY A 13 -15.79 4.13 -0.36
N ALA A 14 -16.59 5.07 0.18
CA ALA A 14 -17.65 4.75 1.13
C ALA A 14 -18.78 3.89 0.51
N GLN A 15 -19.16 4.16 -0.73
CA GLN A 15 -20.18 3.37 -1.44
C GLN A 15 -19.66 1.96 -1.75
N TRP A 16 -18.41 1.85 -2.16
CA TRP A 16 -17.76 0.55 -2.35
C TRP A 16 -17.67 -0.23 -1.03
N PHE A 17 -17.36 0.43 0.08
CA PHE A 17 -17.29 -0.20 1.39
C PHE A 17 -18.66 -0.74 1.83
N GLU A 18 -19.72 0.05 1.65
CA GLU A 18 -21.08 -0.38 1.99
C GLU A 18 -21.60 -1.52 1.10
N SER A 19 -21.07 -1.67 -0.12
CA SER A 19 -21.39 -2.82 -0.99
C SER A 19 -20.69 -4.12 -0.59
N GLN A 20 -19.70 -4.08 0.32
CA GLN A 20 -19.02 -5.29 0.81
C GLN A 20 -19.91 -6.11 1.74
N SER A 21 -19.61 -7.40 1.93
CA SER A 21 -20.36 -8.25 2.88
C SER A 21 -20.32 -7.71 4.32
N LYS A 22 -21.35 -8.02 5.12
CA LYS A 22 -21.39 -7.68 6.57
C LYS A 22 -20.12 -8.16 7.30
N LYS A 23 -19.65 -9.37 6.99
CA LYS A 23 -18.43 -9.95 7.57
C LYS A 23 -17.20 -9.12 7.21
N THR A 24 -17.05 -8.73 5.94
CA THR A 24 -15.95 -7.88 5.48
C THR A 24 -15.95 -6.54 6.20
N ARG A 25 -17.10 -5.86 6.28
CA ARG A 25 -17.22 -4.57 6.96
C ARG A 25 -16.93 -4.66 8.45
N GLN A 26 -17.39 -5.73 9.12
CA GLN A 26 -17.08 -5.97 10.53
C GLN A 26 -15.59 -6.26 10.77
N ASN A 27 -14.95 -7.05 9.91
CA ASN A 27 -13.52 -7.32 9.99
C ASN A 27 -12.71 -6.03 9.83
N TYR A 28 -13.04 -5.20 8.86
CA TYR A 28 -12.42 -3.89 8.67
C TYR A 28 -12.56 -3.02 9.92
N ARG A 29 -13.78 -2.83 10.43
CA ARG A 29 -14.03 -1.97 11.61
C ARG A 29 -13.31 -2.47 12.86
N ARG A 30 -13.24 -3.79 13.08
CA ARG A 30 -12.51 -4.37 14.21
C ARG A 30 -11.00 -4.16 14.08
N GLY A 31 -10.43 -4.40 12.90
CA GLY A 31 -9.02 -4.17 12.65
C GLY A 31 -8.65 -2.70 12.80
N TYR A 32 -9.48 -1.80 12.26
CA TYR A 32 -9.29 -0.36 12.37
C TYR A 32 -9.29 0.10 13.84
N LYS A 33 -10.30 -0.31 14.63
CA LYS A 33 -10.38 0.00 16.06
C LYS A 33 -9.17 -0.51 16.84
N PHE A 34 -8.76 -1.75 16.60
CA PHE A 34 -7.59 -2.33 17.27
C PHE A 34 -6.30 -1.54 16.96
N MET A 35 -6.14 -1.06 15.72
CA MET A 35 -4.98 -0.24 15.36
C MET A 35 -5.04 1.16 15.99
N GLU A 36 -6.23 1.77 16.11
CA GLU A 36 -6.43 3.07 16.77
C GLU A 36 -6.13 3.05 18.28
N GLU A 37 -6.27 1.89 18.95
CA GLU A 37 -5.88 1.75 20.36
C GLU A 37 -4.40 2.03 20.60
N GLY A 38 -3.56 1.92 19.55
CA GLY A 38 -2.13 2.24 19.60
C GLY A 38 -1.76 3.64 19.11
N GLY A 39 -2.73 4.51 18.79
CA GLY A 39 -2.49 5.88 18.34
C GLY A 39 -3.34 6.32 17.14
N ALA A 40 -3.30 7.61 16.81
CA ALA A 40 -4.11 8.18 15.75
C ALA A 40 -3.71 7.63 14.37
N LEU A 41 -4.68 7.07 13.64
CA LEU A 41 -4.47 6.54 12.29
C LEU A 41 -4.67 7.60 11.21
N ARG A 42 -3.78 7.60 10.22
CA ARG A 42 -3.88 8.43 9.02
C ARG A 42 -3.68 7.57 7.78
N PHE A 43 -4.70 7.52 6.93
CA PHE A 43 -4.61 6.90 5.62
C PHE A 43 -4.55 7.98 4.54
N ARG A 44 -3.55 7.93 3.68
CA ARG A 44 -3.37 8.93 2.62
C ARG A 44 -2.76 8.35 1.35
N LEU A 45 -3.07 8.99 0.23
CA LEU A 45 -2.28 8.87 -0.99
C LEU A 45 -1.03 9.74 -0.83
N MET A 46 0.14 9.19 -1.08
CA MET A 46 1.40 9.91 -1.06
C MET A 46 1.42 10.98 -2.16
N ASP A 47 1.92 12.17 -1.84
CA ASP A 47 2.04 13.24 -2.82
C ASP A 47 3.14 12.92 -3.85
N ALA A 48 2.97 13.37 -5.10
CA ALA A 48 3.92 13.10 -6.17
C ALA A 48 5.31 13.72 -5.90
N HIS A 49 5.37 14.82 -5.15
CA HIS A 49 6.59 15.56 -4.82
C HIS A 49 7.20 15.19 -3.46
N GLU A 50 6.52 14.33 -2.68
CA GLU A 50 7.04 13.85 -1.41
C GLU A 50 8.24 12.90 -1.62
N ALA A 51 9.22 12.99 -0.73
CA ALA A 51 10.40 12.12 -0.75
C ALA A 51 9.98 10.65 -0.54
N ARG A 52 10.37 9.78 -1.47
CA ARG A 52 9.90 8.38 -1.51
C ARG A 52 10.80 7.44 -0.72
N GLU A 53 12.04 7.85 -0.49
CA GLU A 53 13.08 7.05 0.13
C GLU A 53 12.64 6.47 1.48
N PRO A 54 12.06 7.24 2.43
CA PRO A 54 11.63 6.68 3.72
C PRO A 54 10.53 5.61 3.57
N VAL A 55 9.62 5.81 2.61
CA VAL A 55 8.54 4.86 2.31
C VAL A 55 9.10 3.59 1.68
N LEU A 56 10.05 3.72 0.75
CA LEU A 56 10.70 2.58 0.09
C LEU A 56 11.56 1.75 1.06
N GLU A 57 12.28 2.41 1.97
CA GLU A 57 13.01 1.74 3.04
C GLU A 57 12.07 0.95 3.95
N ARG A 58 10.96 1.59 4.37
CA ARG A 58 9.98 0.95 5.25
C ARG A 58 9.28 -0.23 4.59
N VAL A 59 8.84 -0.12 3.33
CA VAL A 59 8.18 -1.25 2.64
C VAL A 59 9.15 -2.41 2.44
N ALA A 60 10.42 -2.12 2.14
CA ALA A 60 11.44 -3.16 2.00
C ALA A 60 11.68 -3.88 3.34
N ALA A 61 11.81 -3.14 4.44
CA ALA A 61 11.95 -3.73 5.78
C ALA A 61 10.77 -4.65 6.14
N LEU A 62 9.53 -4.18 5.93
CA LEU A 62 8.32 -4.96 6.19
C LEU A 62 8.24 -6.21 5.31
N LYS A 63 8.57 -6.10 4.02
CA LYS A 63 8.57 -7.24 3.09
C LYS A 63 9.66 -8.26 3.43
N ARG A 64 10.87 -7.84 3.81
CA ARG A 64 11.93 -8.76 4.27
C ARG A 64 11.48 -9.57 5.49
N LEU A 65 10.89 -8.94 6.49
CA LEU A 65 10.33 -9.64 7.67
C LEU A 65 9.28 -10.66 7.27
N TRP A 66 8.40 -10.29 6.33
CA TRP A 66 7.37 -11.20 5.81
C TRP A 66 7.99 -12.37 5.04
N LEU A 67 8.96 -12.11 4.15
CA LEU A 67 9.66 -13.12 3.35
C LEU A 67 10.38 -14.13 4.24
N ALA A 68 11.13 -13.65 5.24
CA ALA A 68 11.81 -14.48 6.22
C ALA A 68 10.83 -15.38 7.00
N LYS A 69 9.71 -14.81 7.47
CA LYS A 69 8.66 -15.56 8.18
C LYS A 69 8.04 -16.68 7.33
N HIS A 70 7.99 -16.52 6.01
CA HIS A 70 7.36 -17.46 5.09
C HIS A 70 8.36 -18.30 4.29
N GLY A 71 9.66 -18.25 4.60
CA GLY A 71 10.70 -19.01 3.91
C GLY A 71 10.84 -18.68 2.43
N ARG A 72 10.65 -17.40 2.06
CA ARG A 72 10.73 -16.90 0.67
C ARG A 72 11.89 -15.92 0.53
N VAL A 73 12.35 -15.73 -0.71
CA VAL A 73 13.40 -14.77 -1.09
C VAL A 73 12.90 -13.86 -2.22
N SER A 74 13.42 -12.64 -2.29
CA SER A 74 13.09 -11.70 -3.35
C SER A 74 14.17 -10.62 -3.50
N ASP A 75 14.91 -10.67 -4.59
CA ASP A 75 15.98 -9.73 -4.95
C ASP A 75 15.49 -8.27 -5.06
N LEU A 76 14.18 -8.09 -5.29
CA LEU A 76 13.54 -6.78 -5.35
C LEU A 76 13.65 -6.01 -4.04
N PHE A 77 13.65 -6.73 -2.91
CA PHE A 77 13.68 -6.14 -1.58
C PHE A 77 15.03 -6.32 -0.90
N ASP A 78 16.07 -6.79 -1.55
CA ASP A 78 17.39 -6.98 -0.92
C ASP A 78 17.95 -5.66 -0.36
N GLU A 79 18.75 -5.76 0.69
CA GLU A 79 19.38 -4.60 1.31
C GLU A 79 20.41 -3.96 0.36
N GLY A 80 20.30 -2.65 0.15
CA GLY A 80 21.12 -1.92 -0.81
C GLY A 80 20.75 -2.14 -2.30
N SER A 81 19.78 -3.00 -2.61
CA SER A 81 19.35 -3.23 -3.99
C SER A 81 18.66 -1.99 -4.59
N PRO A 82 19.10 -1.49 -5.75
CA PRO A 82 18.45 -0.35 -6.41
C PRO A 82 17.16 -0.75 -7.15
N ALA A 83 16.84 -2.05 -7.23
CA ALA A 83 15.79 -2.58 -8.11
C ALA A 83 14.41 -1.96 -7.82
N LEU A 84 13.99 -1.92 -6.55
CA LEU A 84 12.71 -1.33 -6.16
C LEU A 84 12.66 0.17 -6.48
N ALA A 85 13.71 0.91 -6.11
CA ALA A 85 13.77 2.35 -6.36
C ALA A 85 13.74 2.67 -7.87
N ALA A 86 14.44 1.89 -8.69
CA ALA A 86 14.44 2.03 -10.14
C ALA A 86 13.05 1.79 -10.73
N LEU A 87 12.37 0.71 -10.33
CA LEU A 87 11.00 0.39 -10.76
C LEU A 87 10.04 1.54 -10.42
N ILE A 88 10.08 2.01 -9.18
CA ILE A 88 9.21 3.10 -8.69
C ILE A 88 9.48 4.40 -9.44
N SER A 89 10.74 4.71 -9.74
CA SER A 89 11.12 5.89 -10.52
C SER A 89 10.52 5.86 -11.93
N VAL A 90 10.56 4.70 -12.60
CA VAL A 90 9.95 4.54 -13.93
C VAL A 90 8.43 4.71 -13.86
N LEU A 91 7.76 4.06 -12.90
CA LEU A 91 6.30 4.17 -12.73
C LEU A 91 5.86 5.59 -12.40
N ALA A 92 6.64 6.31 -11.58
CA ALA A 92 6.38 7.70 -11.26
C ALA A 92 6.51 8.60 -12.50
N LYS A 93 7.57 8.42 -13.31
CA LYS A 93 7.79 9.19 -14.56
C LYS A 93 6.66 8.98 -15.57
N LEU A 94 6.06 7.80 -15.59
CA LEU A 94 4.93 7.47 -16.45
C LEU A 94 3.58 7.95 -15.88
N GLY A 95 3.54 8.53 -14.68
CA GLY A 95 2.31 8.98 -14.02
C GLY A 95 1.40 7.85 -13.52
N LEU A 96 1.87 6.61 -13.57
CA LEU A 96 1.10 5.41 -13.24
C LEU A 96 1.12 5.10 -11.75
N LEU A 97 2.11 5.58 -11.00
CA LEU A 97 2.34 5.23 -9.61
C LEU A 97 1.23 5.76 -8.68
N ARG A 98 0.76 4.91 -7.77
CA ARG A 98 -0.11 5.25 -6.64
C ARG A 98 0.42 4.57 -5.37
N ILE A 99 0.92 5.34 -4.42
CA ILE A 99 1.40 4.82 -3.14
C ILE A 99 0.41 5.24 -2.05
N PHE A 100 -0.25 4.27 -1.42
CA PHE A 100 -1.06 4.53 -0.23
C PHE A 100 -0.27 4.19 1.02
N VAL A 101 -0.33 5.08 1.99
CA VAL A 101 0.37 4.95 3.26
C VAL A 101 -0.66 4.96 4.38
N LEU A 102 -0.51 4.01 5.30
CA LEU A 102 -1.19 4.00 6.59
C LEU A 102 -0.16 4.32 7.68
N GLU A 103 -0.38 5.43 8.35
CA GLU A 103 0.44 5.95 9.42
C GLU A 103 -0.29 5.85 10.76
N ARG A 104 0.48 5.66 11.84
CA ARG A 104 0.02 5.73 13.22
C ARG A 104 1.00 6.60 13.99
N GLU A 105 0.55 7.76 14.47
CA GLU A 105 1.42 8.74 15.15
C GLU A 105 2.74 8.97 14.39
N ASP A 106 2.63 9.22 13.08
CA ASP A 106 3.75 9.42 12.14
C ASP A 106 4.64 8.20 11.85
N GLU A 107 4.40 7.05 12.49
CA GLU A 107 4.99 5.77 12.09
C GLU A 107 4.22 5.17 10.90
N ILE A 108 4.92 4.87 9.80
CA ILE A 108 4.33 4.12 8.70
C ILE A 108 4.17 2.65 9.10
N ILE A 109 2.93 2.19 9.27
CA ILE A 109 2.60 0.82 9.68
C ILE A 109 2.21 -0.09 8.51
N ALA A 110 1.73 0.48 7.41
CA ALA A 110 1.46 -0.27 6.18
C ALA A 110 1.60 0.61 4.93
N ILE A 111 2.04 0.00 3.84
CA ILE A 111 2.24 0.65 2.54
C ILE A 111 1.66 -0.26 1.47
N SER A 112 0.95 0.34 0.52
CA SER A 112 0.51 -0.34 -0.69
C SER A 112 1.02 0.44 -1.91
N ILE A 113 1.83 -0.24 -2.73
CA ILE A 113 2.37 0.28 -3.98
C ILE A 113 1.51 -0.27 -5.11
N ASN A 114 0.87 0.62 -5.84
CA ASN A 114 -0.09 0.30 -6.88
C ASN A 114 0.27 1.07 -8.15
N PHE A 115 -0.30 0.63 -9.26
CA PHE A 115 -0.21 1.35 -10.51
C PHE A 115 -1.55 1.39 -11.22
N GLU A 116 -1.88 2.56 -11.75
CA GLU A 116 -3.12 2.84 -12.44
C GLU A 116 -2.85 3.01 -13.93
N GLN A 117 -3.51 2.21 -14.75
CA GLN A 117 -3.41 2.26 -16.20
C GLN A 117 -4.80 2.15 -16.80
N HIS A 118 -5.13 3.01 -17.77
CA HIS A 118 -6.43 3.03 -18.45
C HIS A 118 -7.64 3.04 -17.49
N GLY A 119 -7.57 3.80 -16.38
CA GLY A 119 -8.63 3.89 -15.38
C GLY A 119 -8.82 2.63 -14.53
N THR A 120 -7.85 1.71 -14.56
CA THR A 120 -7.83 0.50 -13.74
C THR A 120 -6.59 0.51 -12.86
N MET A 121 -6.77 0.42 -11.55
CA MET A 121 -5.69 0.24 -10.61
C MET A 121 -5.43 -1.24 -10.37
N MET A 122 -4.17 -1.65 -10.53
CA MET A 122 -3.69 -2.95 -10.12
C MET A 122 -3.12 -2.85 -8.71
N ALA A 123 -3.79 -3.51 -7.77
CA ALA A 123 -3.43 -3.52 -6.37
C ALA A 123 -2.77 -4.83 -5.95
N PHE A 124 -1.64 -4.71 -5.25
CA PHE A 124 -0.75 -5.78 -4.81
C PHE A 124 -0.55 -5.76 -3.30
#